data_AF-A0A2E4WTS2-F1
#
_entry.id   AF-A0A2E4WTS2-F1
#
_cell.length_a   1.000
_cell.length_b   1.000
_cell.length_c   1.000
_cell.angle_alpha   90.00
_cell.angle_beta   90.00
_cell.angle_gamma   90.00
#
_symmetry.space_group_name_H-M   'P 1'
#
loop_
_entity.id
_entity.type
_entity.pdbx_description
1 polymer ?
#
loop_
_entity_poly.entity_id
_entity_poly.type
_entity_poly.pdbx_seq_one_letter_code
_entity_poly.pdbx_strand_id
1 'polypeptide(L)'
;MIKHLLLILFTVSIYEFFLITKFKKIVILNLNIYKNLFAVLKRSKISDSKKEKMILNYSQSLLLSSLKIFGVIICIFVPIFFIKKLDITSFEFFISIHGICEAFLIFLLYYNLRKKFF
;
A
#
# COMPACT_ATOMS: atom_id res chain seq x y z
N MET A 1 24.11 -10.10 -11.90
CA MET A 1 23.04 -10.19 -12.93
C MET A 1 21.74 -10.75 -12.39
N ILE A 2 21.73 -11.95 -11.78
CA ILE A 2 20.52 -12.59 -11.25
C ILE A 2 19.74 -11.68 -10.28
N LYS A 3 20.43 -11.02 -9.33
CA LYS A 3 19.81 -10.07 -8.39
C LYS A 3 19.02 -8.92 -9.05
N HIS A 4 19.51 -8.39 -10.18
CA HIS A 4 18.84 -7.30 -10.91
C HIS A 4 17.60 -7.82 -11.64
N LEU A 5 17.71 -9.00 -12.27
CA LEU A 5 16.56 -9.66 -12.90
C LEU A 5 15.45 -9.95 -11.88
N LEU A 6 15.82 -10.45 -10.70
CA LEU A 6 14.90 -10.70 -9.60
C LEU A 6 14.21 -9.40 -9.15
N LEU A 7 14.96 -8.31 -9.02
CA LEU A 7 14.42 -7.00 -8.65
C LEU A 7 13.41 -6.48 -9.67
N ILE A 8 13.69 -6.63 -10.97
CA ILE A 8 12.78 -6.26 -12.05
C ILE A 8 11.47 -7.03 -11.94
N LEU A 9 11.55 -8.36 -11.86
CA LEU A 9 10.37 -9.23 -11.76
C LEU A 9 9.54 -8.91 -10.51
N PHE A 10 10.21 -8.66 -9.39
CA PHE A 10 9.57 -8.33 -8.14
C PHE A 10 8.86 -6.97 -8.21
N THR A 11 9.52 -5.95 -8.74
CA THR A 11 8.96 -4.60 -8.89
C THR A 11 7.74 -4.59 -9.79
N VAL A 12 7.79 -5.29 -10.93
CA VAL A 12 6.65 -5.44 -11.85
C VAL A 12 5.48 -6.16 -11.16
N SER A 13 5.78 -7.23 -10.42
CA SER A 13 4.77 -8.01 -9.69
C SER A 13 4.08 -7.18 -8.60
N ILE A 14 4.82 -6.35 -7.84
CA ILE A 14 4.24 -5.43 -6.86
C ILE A 14 3.33 -4.40 -7.55
N TYR A 15 3.78 -3.85 -8.67
CA TYR A 15 3.00 -2.86 -9.41
C TYR A 15 1.66 -3.45 -9.86
N GLU A 16 1.66 -4.63 -10.48
CA GLU A 16 0.44 -5.33 -10.89
C GLU A 16 -0.45 -5.68 -9.70
N PHE A 17 0.16 -6.12 -8.59
CA PHE A 17 -0.57 -6.41 -7.36
C PHE A 17 -1.32 -5.18 -6.81
N PHE A 18 -0.72 -3.98 -6.86
CA PHE A 18 -1.41 -2.74 -6.46
C PHE A 18 -2.63 -2.42 -7.31
N LEU A 19 -2.62 -2.81 -8.59
CA LEU A 19 -3.73 -2.58 -9.51
C LEU A 19 -4.85 -3.58 -9.29
N ILE A 20 -4.51 -4.86 -9.16
CA ILE A 20 -5.47 -5.94 -8.87
C ILE A 20 -6.21 -5.66 -7.56
N THR A 21 -5.47 -5.28 -6.52
CA THR A 21 -6.04 -4.94 -5.20
C THR A 21 -6.77 -3.59 -5.20
N LYS A 22 -6.73 -2.81 -6.29
CA LYS A 22 -7.27 -1.45 -6.39
C LYS A 22 -6.78 -0.57 -5.22
N PHE A 23 -5.51 -0.72 -4.83
CA PHE A 23 -4.96 -0.15 -3.60
C PHE A 23 -5.21 1.37 -3.48
N LYS A 24 -5.07 2.11 -4.59
CA LYS A 24 -5.39 3.54 -4.66
C LYS A 24 -6.81 3.87 -4.16
N LYS A 25 -7.81 3.06 -4.52
CA LYS A 25 -9.20 3.27 -4.08
C LYS A 25 -9.36 3.02 -2.58
N ILE A 26 -8.66 2.01 -2.05
CA ILE A 26 -8.68 1.69 -0.61
C ILE A 26 -8.09 2.84 0.20
N VAL A 27 -6.93 3.38 -0.22
CA VAL A 27 -6.28 4.51 0.44
C VAL A 27 -7.16 5.77 0.40
N ILE A 28 -7.74 6.10 -0.75
CA ILE A 28 -8.65 7.26 -0.87
C ILE A 28 -9.87 7.10 0.05
N LEU A 29 -10.45 5.91 0.11
CA LEU A 29 -11.60 5.63 0.97
C LEU A 29 -11.23 5.76 2.46
N ASN A 30 -10.07 5.26 2.88
CA ASN A 30 -9.57 5.41 4.24
C ASN A 30 -9.36 6.88 4.62
N LEU A 31 -8.72 7.67 3.76
CA LEU A 31 -8.52 9.12 3.97
C LEU A 31 -9.85 9.87 4.07
N ASN A 32 -10.85 9.51 3.26
CA ASN A 32 -12.19 10.11 3.33
C ASN A 32 -12.90 9.79 4.65
N ILE A 33 -12.78 8.56 5.16
CA ILE A 33 -13.31 8.18 6.47
C ILE A 33 -12.64 9.02 7.57
N TYR A 34 -11.32 9.17 7.51
CA TYR A 34 -10.57 9.98 8.47
C TYR A 34 -11.05 11.44 8.49
N LYS A 35 -11.19 12.03 7.29
CA LYS A 35 -11.72 13.40 7.12
C LYS A 35 -13.12 13.56 7.73
N ASN A 36 -14.00 12.57 7.50
CA ASN A 36 -15.36 12.59 8.03
C ASN A 36 -15.40 12.46 9.55
N LEU A 37 -14.57 11.58 10.13
CA LEU A 37 -14.44 11.42 11.57
C LEU A 37 -13.98 12.73 12.22
N PHE A 38 -12.98 13.40 11.64
CA PHE A 38 -12.51 14.70 12.11
C PHE A 38 -13.60 15.78 12.03
N ALA A 39 -14.40 15.77 10.95
CA ALA A 39 -15.53 16.69 10.80
C ALA A 39 -16.62 16.45 11.86
N VAL A 40 -16.92 15.21 12.23
CA VAL A 40 -17.86 14.88 13.31
C VAL A 40 -17.34 15.38 14.65
N LEU A 41 -16.05 15.20 14.94
CA LEU A 41 -15.43 15.68 16.18
C LEU A 41 -15.54 17.21 16.31
N LYS A 42 -15.34 17.95 15.23
CA LYS A 42 -15.39 19.43 15.21
C LYS A 42 -16.82 20.00 15.26
N ARG A 43 -17.86 19.23 14.94
CA ARG A 43 -19.24 19.71 14.99
C ARG A 43 -19.71 19.87 16.44
N SER A 44 -20.21 21.06 16.77
CA SER A 44 -20.78 21.42 18.08
C SER A 44 -22.30 21.25 18.16
N LYS A 45 -23.00 21.18 17.02
CA LYS A 45 -24.49 21.18 16.95
C LYS A 45 -25.15 19.80 16.93
N ILE A 46 -24.42 18.72 17.19
CA ILE A 46 -24.96 17.35 17.18
C ILE A 46 -25.10 16.89 18.63
N SER A 47 -26.22 16.22 18.96
CA SER A 47 -26.39 15.64 20.29
C SER A 47 -25.30 14.60 20.58
N ASP A 48 -24.84 14.54 21.83
CA ASP A 48 -23.71 13.69 22.21
C ASP A 48 -23.94 12.22 21.86
N SER A 49 -25.15 11.70 22.09
CA SER A 49 -25.54 10.34 21.71
C SER A 49 -25.42 10.04 20.21
N LYS A 50 -25.78 11.00 19.34
CA LYS A 50 -25.65 10.86 17.89
C LYS A 50 -24.19 10.95 17.48
N LYS A 51 -23.42 11.83 18.13
CA LYS A 51 -21.99 12.03 17.87
C LYS A 51 -21.21 10.78 18.24
N GLU A 52 -21.47 10.18 19.39
CA GLU A 52 -20.85 8.92 19.84
C GLU A 52 -21.14 7.78 18.85
N LYS A 53 -22.40 7.59 18.46
CA LYS A 53 -22.78 6.56 17.47
C LYS A 53 -22.08 6.77 16.12
N MET A 54 -21.98 8.01 15.65
CA MET A 54 -21.25 8.33 14.42
C MET A 54 -19.75 8.05 14.53
N ILE A 55 -19.12 8.43 15.65
CA ILE A 55 -17.71 8.16 15.91
C ILE A 55 -17.45 6.66 15.90
N LEU A 56 -18.27 5.86 16.59
CA LEU A 56 -18.18 4.40 16.59
C LEU A 56 -18.24 3.82 15.18
N ASN A 57 -19.24 4.23 14.38
CA ASN A 57 -19.40 3.75 13.01
C ASN A 57 -18.21 4.11 12.12
N TYR A 58 -17.70 5.35 12.21
CA TYR A 58 -16.53 5.77 11.44
C TYR A 58 -15.27 5.04 11.90
N SER A 59 -15.08 4.83 13.22
CA SER A 59 -13.96 4.08 13.77
C SER A 59 -13.94 2.62 13.29
N GLN A 60 -15.10 1.95 13.27
CA GLN A 60 -15.21 0.58 12.73
C GLN A 60 -14.86 0.53 11.23
N SER A 61 -15.38 1.47 10.45
CA SER A 61 -15.08 1.58 9.01
C SER A 61 -13.59 1.89 8.76
N LEU A 62 -12.99 2.74 9.59
CA LEU A 62 -11.58 3.08 9.55
C LEU A 62 -10.72 1.86 9.87
N LEU A 63 -11.06 1.11 10.92
CA LEU A 63 -10.36 -0.13 11.28
C LEU A 63 -10.39 -1.13 10.13
N LEU A 64 -11.55 -1.38 9.52
CA LEU A 64 -11.68 -2.29 8.38
C LEU A 64 -10.85 -1.85 7.17
N SER A 65 -10.88 -0.57 6.82
CA SER A 65 -10.11 -0.06 5.70
C SER A 65 -8.60 -0.06 5.97
N SER A 66 -8.19 0.25 7.20
CA SER A 66 -6.79 0.16 7.64
C SER A 66 -6.27 -1.28 7.64
N LEU A 67 -7.07 -2.26 8.07
CA LEU A 67 -6.70 -3.68 7.99
C LEU A 67 -6.48 -4.14 6.54
N LYS A 68 -7.29 -3.65 5.59
CA LYS A 68 -7.08 -3.93 4.16
C LYS A 68 -5.75 -3.36 3.66
N ILE A 69 -5.44 -2.12 4.02
CA ILE A 69 -4.15 -1.49 3.68
C ILE A 69 -3.00 -2.31 4.26
N PHE A 70 -3.10 -2.67 5.54
CA PHE A 70 -2.10 -3.48 6.22
C PHE A 70 -1.91 -4.85 5.57
N GLY A 71 -3.00 -5.51 5.17
CA GLY A 71 -2.95 -6.78 4.43
C GLY A 71 -2.19 -6.66 3.11
N VAL A 72 -2.43 -5.61 2.32
CA VAL A 72 -1.68 -5.35 1.07
C VAL A 72 -0.20 -5.17 1.36
N ILE A 73 0.15 -4.41 2.40
CA ILE A 73 1.55 -4.19 2.80
C ILE A 73 2.21 -5.51 3.21
N ILE A 74 1.55 -6.34 4.04
CA ILE A 74 2.06 -7.66 4.42
C ILE A 74 2.31 -8.52 3.18
N CYS A 75 1.38 -8.56 2.23
CA CYS A 75 1.54 -9.34 1.00
C CYS A 75 2.76 -8.92 0.18
N ILE A 76 3.21 -7.66 0.28
CA ILE A 76 4.43 -7.19 -0.38
C ILE A 76 5.68 -7.61 0.39
N PHE A 77 5.64 -7.54 1.72
CA PHE A 77 6.80 -7.88 2.56
C PHE A 77 7.06 -9.38 2.65
N VAL A 78 6.01 -10.21 2.67
CA VAL A 78 6.13 -11.67 2.80
C VAL A 78 7.07 -12.28 1.74
N PRO A 79 6.92 -11.99 0.43
CA PRO A 79 7.86 -12.44 -0.60
C PRO A 79 9.32 -12.03 -0.36
N ILE A 80 9.58 -10.85 0.20
CA ILE A 80 10.94 -10.37 0.47
C ILE A 80 11.63 -11.28 1.49
N PHE A 81 10.90 -11.78 2.49
CA PHE A 81 11.43 -12.75 3.44
C PHE A 81 11.71 -14.12 2.82
N PHE A 82 10.92 -14.53 1.81
CA PHE A 82 11.23 -15.75 1.05
C PHE A 82 12.49 -15.58 0.21
N ILE A 83 12.71 -14.40 -0.40
CA ILE A 83 13.94 -14.11 -1.15
C ILE A 83 15.17 -14.26 -0.25
N LYS A 84 15.12 -13.81 1.01
CA LYS A 84 16.22 -14.00 1.98
C LYS A 84 16.63 -15.46 2.14
N LYS A 85 15.67 -16.39 2.16
CA LYS A 85 15.94 -17.83 2.29
C LYS A 85 16.53 -18.41 1.01
N LEU A 86 16.16 -17.89 -0.16
CA LEU A 86 16.63 -18.35 -1.45
C LEU A 86 18.03 -17.82 -1.78
N ASP A 87 18.26 -16.53 -1.58
CA ASP A 87 19.53 -15.86 -1.86
C ASP A 87 19.69 -14.61 -0.98
N ILE A 88 20.58 -14.72 0.01
CA ILE A 88 20.91 -13.65 0.95
C ILE A 88 21.47 -12.43 0.21
N THR A 89 22.26 -12.63 -0.84
CA THR A 89 22.89 -11.52 -1.58
C THR A 89 21.87 -10.70 -2.35
N SER A 90 20.84 -11.34 -2.91
CA SER A 90 19.71 -10.65 -3.53
C SER A 90 18.87 -9.89 -2.50
N PHE A 91 18.65 -10.45 -1.31
CA PHE A 91 17.95 -9.77 -0.22
C PHE A 91 18.70 -8.51 0.25
N GLU A 92 20.01 -8.61 0.48
CA GLU A 92 20.86 -7.46 0.84
C GLU A 92 20.82 -6.39 -0.26
N PHE A 93 20.83 -6.82 -1.52
CA PHE A 93 20.69 -5.92 -2.65
C PHE A 93 19.35 -5.17 -2.66
N PHE A 94 18.23 -5.85 -2.39
CA PHE A 94 16.89 -5.25 -2.38
C PHE A 94 16.76 -4.18 -1.29
N ILE A 95 17.42 -4.35 -0.15
CA ILE A 95 17.39 -3.41 0.98
C ILE A 95 18.42 -2.28 0.81
N SER A 96 19.45 -2.49 -0.02
CA SER A 96 20.47 -1.48 -0.28
C SER A 96 19.88 -0.22 -0.95
N ILE A 97 20.50 0.93 -0.71
CA ILE A 97 20.13 2.21 -1.35
C ILE A 97 20.15 2.06 -2.89
N HIS A 98 21.14 1.35 -3.42
CA HIS A 98 21.26 1.13 -4.86
C HIS A 98 20.08 0.33 -5.43
N GLY A 99 19.70 -0.76 -4.76
CA GLY A 99 18.53 -1.56 -5.16
C GLY A 99 17.22 -0.78 -5.07
N ILE A 100 17.05 0.06 -4.05
CA ILE A 100 15.88 0.93 -3.91
C ILE A 100 15.81 1.94 -5.07
N CYS A 101 16.93 2.57 -5.43
CA CYS A 101 17.01 3.48 -6.57
C CYS A 101 16.68 2.76 -7.89
N GLU A 102 17.22 1.57 -8.10
CA GLU A 102 16.96 0.77 -9.31
C GLU A 102 15.48 0.34 -9.38
N ALA A 103 14.90 -0.12 -8.28
CA ALA A 103 13.48 -0.47 -8.19
C ALA A 103 12.59 0.74 -8.53
N PHE A 104 12.94 1.94 -8.06
CA PHE A 104 12.22 3.15 -8.38
C PHE A 104 12.25 3.48 -9.88
N LEU A 105 13.42 3.37 -10.52
CA LEU A 105 13.56 3.56 -11.97
C LEU A 105 12.74 2.53 -12.76
N ILE A 106 12.81 1.26 -12.38
CA ILE A 106 12.03 0.18 -13.00
C ILE A 106 10.53 0.45 -12.86
N PHE A 107 10.09 0.87 -11.67
CA PHE A 107 8.70 1.19 -11.40
C PHE A 107 8.19 2.32 -12.29
N LEU A 108 8.97 3.40 -12.46
CA LEU A 108 8.62 4.52 -13.35
C LEU A 108 8.56 4.10 -14.82
N LEU A 109 9.55 3.31 -15.28
CA LEU A 109 9.57 2.78 -16.64
C LEU A 109 8.33 1.92 -16.90
N TYR A 110 8.04 0.98 -16.00
CA TYR A 110 6.90 0.09 -16.14
C TYR A 110 5.56 0.84 -16.08
N TYR A 111 5.42 1.82 -15.19
CA TYR A 111 4.25 2.70 -15.12
C TYR A 111 3.99 3.38 -16.46
N ASN A 112 5.02 3.97 -17.07
CA ASN A 112 4.91 4.66 -18.35
C ASN A 112 4.58 3.71 -19.50
N LEU A 113 5.21 2.54 -19.54
CA LEU A 113 4.92 1.51 -20.53
C LEU A 113 3.46 1.08 -20.44
N ARG A 114 3.00 0.72 -19.25
CA ARG A 114 1.63 0.24 -19.06
C ARG A 114 0.60 1.26 -19.48
N LYS A 115 0.76 2.53 -19.09
CA LYS A 115 -0.14 3.63 -19.50
C LYS A 115 -0.23 3.82 -21.02
N LYS A 116 0.82 3.46 -21.75
CA LYS A 116 0.86 3.57 -23.22
C LYS A 116 0.15 2.39 -23.90
N PHE A 117 0.18 1.21 -23.31
CA PHE A 117 -0.31 -0.03 -23.91
C PHE A 117 -1.65 -0.54 -23.36
N PHE A 118 -2.07 -0.08 -22.17
CA PHE A 118 -3.32 -0.45 -21.49
C PHE A 118 -4.01 0.79 -20.91
#